data_AF-A0A9X3BXU3-F1
#
_entry.id   AF-A0A9X3BXU3-F1
#
_cell.length_a   1.000
_cell.length_b   1.000
_cell.length_c   1.000
_cell.angle_alpha   90.00
_cell.angle_beta   90.00
_cell.angle_gamma   90.00
#
_symmetry.space_group_name_H-M   'P 1'
#
loop_
_entity.id
_entity.type
_entity.pdbx_description
1 polymer ?
#
loop_
_entity_poly.entity_id
_entity_poly.type
_entity_poly.pdbx_seq_one_letter_code
_entity_poly.pdbx_strand_id
1 'polypeptide(L)'
;MTPEEIEKILRKVIENETEYYWFYILLAILFCLTTTSLIQFLMEKGKNYATKQDITNITQKIEDVKAKIQNQQEVEKQKRQLKYDAILLSLTIMDANLSHILIPSEGQKIKKQYASTEDARKCHNNLILTCENVEILEMFSLIMFGPKDQNAQKTPATDLLNSYRNLVRKELGFGTEIPLDRDRAWFGYGNFEKKDTNT
;
A
#
# COMPACT_ATOMS: atom_id res chain seq x y z
N MET A 1 -14.61 -22.14 74.68
CA MET A 1 -13.69 -21.42 75.58
C MET A 1 -14.54 -20.74 76.62
N THR A 2 -14.45 -21.20 77.87
CA THR A 2 -15.27 -20.66 78.96
C THR A 2 -14.64 -19.38 79.51
N PRO A 3 -15.42 -18.44 80.08
CA PRO A 3 -14.90 -17.16 80.59
C PRO A 3 -13.78 -17.32 81.63
N GLU A 4 -13.86 -18.38 82.44
CA GLU A 4 -12.87 -18.71 83.47
C GLU A 4 -11.53 -19.18 82.88
N GLU A 5 -11.54 -19.86 81.73
CA GLU A 5 -10.31 -20.26 81.03
C GLU A 5 -9.59 -19.05 80.44
N ILE A 6 -10.35 -18.06 79.94
CA ILE A 6 -9.80 -16.81 79.40
C ILE A 6 -9.18 -15.97 80.54
N GLU A 7 -9.84 -15.89 81.69
CA GLU A 7 -9.30 -15.17 82.86
C GLU A 7 -8.03 -15.85 83.42
N LYS A 8 -7.97 -17.18 83.40
CA LYS A 8 -6.79 -17.94 83.85
C LYS A 8 -5.60 -17.83 82.89
N ILE A 9 -5.86 -17.76 81.58
CA ILE A 9 -4.84 -17.49 80.57
C ILE A 9 -4.34 -16.04 80.69
N LEU A 10 -5.25 -15.08 80.89
CA LEU A 10 -4.90 -13.67 81.13
C LEU A 10 -4.08 -13.47 82.40
N ARG A 11 -4.47 -14.07 83.53
CA ARG A 11 -3.68 -14.01 84.78
C ARG A 11 -2.29 -14.61 84.63
N LYS A 12 -2.16 -15.74 83.92
CA LYS A 12 -0.84 -16.35 83.66
C LYS A 12 0.05 -15.51 82.75
N VAL A 13 -0.53 -14.74 81.83
CA VAL A 13 0.21 -13.82 80.95
C VAL A 13 0.62 -12.55 81.71
N ILE A 14 -0.23 -12.08 82.63
CA ILE A 14 0.01 -10.91 83.48
C ILE A 14 1.01 -11.21 84.62
N GLU A 15 0.99 -12.40 85.22
CA GLU A 15 1.95 -12.76 86.29
C GLU A 15 3.39 -13.00 85.78
N ASN A 16 3.60 -13.20 84.48
CA ASN A 16 4.90 -13.41 83.84
C ASN A 16 5.46 -12.15 83.12
N GLU A 17 4.95 -10.97 83.51
CA GLU A 17 4.98 -9.70 82.76
C GLU A 17 6.35 -9.11 82.39
N THR A 18 7.46 -9.54 82.99
CA THR A 18 8.76 -8.88 82.80
C THR A 18 9.77 -9.67 81.96
N GLU A 19 9.73 -10.99 81.94
CA GLU A 19 10.75 -11.79 81.22
C GLU A 19 10.46 -11.95 79.71
N TYR A 20 9.19 -11.96 79.30
CA TYR A 20 8.82 -12.20 77.90
C TYR A 20 8.62 -10.93 77.07
N TYR A 21 8.55 -9.75 77.71
CA TYR A 21 8.35 -8.47 77.01
C TYR A 21 9.47 -8.18 76.00
N TRP A 22 10.71 -8.49 76.37
CA TRP A 22 11.87 -8.40 75.48
C TRP A 22 11.77 -9.35 74.28
N PHE A 23 11.20 -10.54 74.45
CA PHE A 23 11.02 -11.50 73.36
C PHE A 23 10.00 -11.01 72.33
N TYR A 24 8.89 -10.43 72.77
CA TYR A 24 7.90 -9.82 71.88
C TYR A 24 8.46 -8.63 71.11
N ILE A 25 9.29 -7.78 71.74
CA ILE A 25 9.98 -6.68 71.06
C ILE A 25 10.94 -7.23 70.00
N LEU A 26 11.72 -8.26 70.32
CA LEU A 26 12.66 -8.88 69.39
C LEU A 26 11.93 -9.51 68.20
N LEU A 27 10.80 -10.17 68.45
CA LEU A 27 9.95 -10.78 67.42
C LEU A 27 9.28 -9.72 66.54
N ALA A 28 8.83 -8.60 67.11
CA ALA A 28 8.29 -7.47 66.37
C ALA A 28 9.35 -6.80 65.49
N ILE A 29 10.59 -6.63 65.98
CA ILE A 29 11.72 -6.12 65.20
C ILE A 29 12.03 -7.07 64.04
N LEU A 30 12.07 -8.37 64.30
CA LEU A 30 12.30 -9.38 63.27
C LEU A 30 11.21 -9.35 62.19
N PHE A 31 9.95 -9.19 62.60
CA PHE A 31 8.81 -9.09 61.68
C PHE A 31 8.82 -7.79 60.87
N CYS A 32 9.23 -6.66 61.46
CA CYS A 32 9.43 -5.40 60.75
C CYS A 32 10.55 -5.51 59.70
N LEU A 33 11.65 -6.21 60.01
CA LEU A 33 12.75 -6.42 59.07
C LEU A 33 12.35 -7.32 57.89
N THR A 34 11.61 -8.40 58.14
CA THR A 34 11.16 -9.31 57.07
C THR A 34 10.12 -8.66 56.17
N THR A 35 9.15 -7.92 56.74
CA THR A 35 8.09 -7.25 55.98
C THR A 35 8.65 -6.14 55.08
N THR A 36 9.59 -5.32 55.56
CA THR A 36 10.23 -4.26 54.77
C THR A 36 11.03 -4.81 53.59
N SER A 37 11.78 -5.90 53.80
CA SER A 37 12.53 -6.57 52.74
C SER A 37 11.61 -7.19 51.66
N LEU A 38 10.50 -7.82 52.07
CA LEU A 38 9.50 -8.38 51.15
C LEU A 38 8.82 -7.30 50.30
N ILE A 39 8.48 -6.16 50.91
CA ILE A 39 7.87 -5.02 50.20
C ILE A 39 8.85 -4.45 49.17
N GLN A 40 10.12 -4.25 49.53
CA GLN A 40 11.13 -3.78 48.57
C GLN A 40 11.32 -4.75 47.40
N PHE A 41 11.42 -6.05 47.68
CA PHE A 41 11.56 -7.08 46.63
C PHE A 41 10.35 -7.09 45.68
N LEU A 42 9.13 -6.99 46.21
CA LEU A 42 7.91 -6.91 45.41
C LEU A 42 7.85 -5.63 44.58
N MET A 43 8.23 -4.48 45.13
CA MET A 43 8.29 -3.21 44.39
C MET A 43 9.32 -3.25 43.25
N GLU A 44 10.49 -3.85 43.49
CA GLU A 44 11.57 -3.93 42.51
C GLU A 44 11.24 -4.91 41.37
N LYS A 45 10.56 -6.03 41.69
CA LYS A 45 10.01 -6.95 40.70
C LYS A 45 8.84 -6.34 39.92
N GLY A 46 7.96 -5.59 40.59
CA GLY A 46 6.83 -4.90 39.97
C GLY A 46 7.24 -3.79 38.99
N LYS A 47 8.23 -2.96 39.35
CA LYS A 47 8.78 -1.91 38.48
C LYS A 47 9.38 -2.47 37.18
N ASN A 48 9.99 -3.65 37.25
CA ASN A 48 10.60 -4.31 36.08
C ASN A 48 9.58 -5.02 35.18
N TYR A 49 8.42 -5.42 35.72
CA TYR A 49 7.38 -6.12 34.95
C TYR A 49 6.51 -5.18 34.14
N ALA A 50 6.05 -4.07 34.73
CA ALA A 50 5.23 -3.07 34.03
C ALA A 50 5.95 -2.56 32.77
N THR A 51 7.22 -2.19 32.91
CA THR A 51 8.01 -1.66 31.80
C THR A 51 8.27 -2.70 30.70
N LYS A 52 8.55 -3.97 31.04
CA LYS A 52 8.84 -5.01 30.03
C LYS A 52 7.61 -5.42 29.25
N GLN A 53 6.46 -5.54 29.92
CA GLN A 53 5.22 -5.95 29.26
C GLN A 53 4.68 -4.82 28.38
N ASP A 54 4.80 -3.57 28.81
CA ASP A 54 4.45 -2.41 27.99
C ASP A 54 5.35 -2.30 26.76
N ILE A 55 6.68 -2.49 26.92
CA ILE A 55 7.60 -2.54 25.78
C ILE A 55 7.22 -3.67 24.82
N THR A 56 6.90 -4.86 25.34
CA THR A 56 6.50 -6.00 24.49
C THR A 56 5.22 -5.71 23.72
N ASN A 57 4.20 -5.17 24.40
CA ASN A 57 2.94 -4.78 23.79
C ASN A 57 3.11 -3.68 22.74
N ILE A 58 3.97 -2.70 23.00
CA ILE A 58 4.31 -1.63 22.05
C ILE A 58 5.04 -2.22 20.84
N THR A 59 6.03 -3.09 21.05
CA THR A 59 6.75 -3.76 19.97
C THR A 59 5.81 -4.56 19.08
N GLN A 60 4.91 -5.37 19.67
CA GLN A 60 3.91 -6.13 18.92
C GLN A 60 3.00 -5.22 18.10
N LYS A 61 2.51 -4.12 18.67
CA LYS A 61 1.69 -3.15 17.93
C LYS A 61 2.46 -2.50 16.78
N ILE A 62 3.75 -2.20 16.96
CA ILE A 62 4.61 -1.66 15.90
C ILE A 62 4.79 -2.68 14.79
N GLU A 63 5.04 -3.95 15.13
CA GLU A 63 5.16 -5.04 14.16
C GLU A 63 3.85 -5.24 13.38
N ASP A 64 2.71 -5.24 14.06
CA ASP A 64 1.39 -5.35 13.42
C ASP A 64 1.12 -4.18 12.46
N VAL A 65 1.42 -2.96 12.87
CA VAL A 65 1.26 -1.76 12.02
C VAL A 65 2.20 -1.84 10.83
N LYS A 66 3.46 -2.24 11.04
CA LYS A 66 4.44 -2.41 9.98
C LYS A 66 3.99 -3.47 8.97
N ALA A 67 3.49 -4.61 9.44
CA ALA A 67 2.96 -5.68 8.59
C ALA A 67 1.75 -5.20 7.78
N LYS A 68 0.82 -4.46 8.40
CA LYS A 68 -0.33 -3.88 7.70
C LYS A 68 0.09 -2.88 6.61
N ILE A 69 1.00 -1.96 6.93
CA ILE A 69 1.51 -0.98 5.96
C ILE A 69 2.22 -1.68 4.81
N GLN A 70 3.06 -2.68 5.11
CA GLN A 70 3.77 -3.44 4.09
C GLN A 70 2.80 -4.17 3.14
N ASN A 71 1.77 -4.83 3.68
CA ASN A 71 0.76 -5.49 2.88
C ASN A 71 -0.02 -4.49 2.00
N GLN A 72 -0.44 -3.35 2.56
CA GLN A 72 -1.10 -2.30 1.79
C GLN A 72 -0.22 -1.78 0.65
N GLN A 73 1.07 -1.53 0.91
CA GLN A 73 2.02 -1.11 -0.12
C GLN A 73 2.19 -2.16 -1.22
N GLU A 74 2.20 -3.45 -0.85
CA GLU A 74 2.31 -4.54 -1.82
C GLU A 74 1.07 -4.64 -2.71
N VAL A 75 -0.12 -4.55 -2.13
CA VAL A 75 -1.38 -4.52 -2.88
C VAL A 75 -1.44 -3.33 -3.82
N GLU A 76 -1.08 -2.13 -3.37
CA GLU A 76 -1.06 -0.93 -4.22
C GLU A 76 -0.02 -1.04 -5.33
N LYS A 77 1.15 -1.64 -5.05
CA LYS A 77 2.16 -1.92 -6.08
C LYS A 77 1.62 -2.89 -7.13
N GLN A 78 0.93 -3.95 -6.73
CA GLN A 78 0.33 -4.93 -7.65
C GLN A 78 -0.76 -4.29 -8.51
N LYS A 79 -1.67 -3.50 -7.91
CA LYS A 79 -2.69 -2.74 -8.66
C LYS A 79 -2.06 -1.81 -9.69
N ARG A 80 -1.02 -1.06 -9.29
CA ARG A 80 -0.29 -0.16 -10.20
C ARG A 80 0.36 -0.93 -11.35
N GLN A 81 0.94 -2.10 -11.09
CA GLN A 81 1.52 -2.94 -12.12
C GLN A 81 0.46 -3.42 -13.12
N LEU A 82 -0.68 -3.93 -12.65
CA LEU A 82 -1.76 -4.38 -13.51
C LEU A 82 -2.32 -3.25 -14.37
N LYS A 83 -2.49 -2.05 -13.79
CA LYS A 83 -2.91 -0.84 -14.51
C LYS A 83 -1.90 -0.46 -15.59
N TYR A 84 -0.60 -0.48 -15.27
CA TYR A 84 0.47 -0.21 -16.21
C TYR A 84 0.49 -1.20 -17.38
N ASP A 85 0.37 -2.49 -17.10
CA ASP A 85 0.37 -3.55 -18.12
C ASP A 85 -0.86 -3.46 -19.04
N ALA A 86 -2.04 -3.15 -18.50
CA ALA A 86 -3.26 -2.95 -19.28
C ALA A 86 -3.14 -1.76 -20.25
N ILE A 87 -2.54 -0.67 -19.79
CA ILE A 87 -2.29 0.54 -20.59
C ILE A 87 -1.23 0.32 -21.66
N LEU A 88 -0.16 -0.44 -21.37
CA LEU A 88 0.82 -0.77 -22.40
C LEU A 88 0.21 -1.65 -23.50
N LEU A 89 -0.62 -2.62 -23.10
CA LEU A 89 -1.34 -3.45 -24.04
C LEU A 89 -2.29 -2.62 -24.91
N SER A 90 -3.00 -1.65 -24.32
CA SER A 90 -3.91 -0.78 -25.08
C SER A 90 -3.17 0.07 -26.11
N LEU A 91 -2.03 0.65 -25.75
CA LEU A 91 -1.17 1.41 -26.67
C LEU A 91 -0.69 0.53 -27.83
N THR A 92 -0.29 -0.72 -27.54
CA THR A 92 0.15 -1.68 -28.57
C THR A 92 -0.98 -1.98 -29.57
N ILE A 93 -2.21 -2.14 -29.07
CA ILE A 93 -3.38 -2.42 -29.91
C ILE A 93 -3.79 -1.19 -30.72
N MET A 94 -3.73 0.01 -30.11
CA MET A 94 -3.94 1.26 -30.82
C MET A 94 -2.92 1.45 -31.94
N ASP A 95 -1.64 1.21 -31.67
CA ASP A 95 -0.59 1.31 -32.69
C ASP A 95 -0.82 0.33 -33.85
N ALA A 96 -1.26 -0.89 -33.55
CA ALA A 96 -1.66 -1.86 -34.56
C ALA A 96 -2.82 -1.36 -35.42
N ASN A 97 -3.86 -0.80 -34.79
CA ASN A 97 -5.01 -0.22 -35.50
C ASN A 97 -4.61 1.00 -36.36
N LEU A 98 -3.80 1.91 -35.81
CA LEU A 98 -3.34 3.11 -36.50
C LEU A 98 -2.44 2.78 -37.69
N SER A 99 -1.62 1.73 -37.60
CA SER A 99 -0.79 1.26 -38.73
C SER A 99 -1.61 0.84 -39.96
N HIS A 100 -2.89 0.53 -39.77
CA HIS A 100 -3.83 0.18 -40.83
C HIS A 100 -4.64 1.38 -41.36
N ILE A 101 -4.90 2.36 -40.50
CA ILE A 101 -5.73 3.54 -40.83
C ILE A 101 -4.88 4.65 -41.47
N LEU A 102 -3.64 4.83 -41.01
CA LEU A 102 -2.77 5.91 -41.48
C LEU A 102 -2.24 5.62 -42.88
N ILE A 103 -2.43 6.59 -43.77
CA ILE A 103 -1.90 6.53 -45.14
C ILE A 103 -0.47 7.08 -45.11
N PRO A 104 0.53 6.33 -45.58
CA PRO A 104 1.91 6.81 -45.61
C PRO A 104 2.03 8.02 -46.55
N SER A 105 2.82 9.01 -46.14
CA SER A 105 3.26 10.09 -47.04
C SER A 105 4.28 9.57 -48.05
N GLU A 106 4.50 10.29 -49.15
CA GLU A 106 5.44 9.88 -50.22
C GLU A 106 6.83 9.52 -49.62
N GLY A 107 7.28 8.29 -49.88
CA GLY A 107 8.55 7.76 -49.38
C GLY A 107 8.49 7.01 -48.05
N GLN A 108 7.37 7.03 -47.32
CA GLN A 108 7.22 6.27 -46.07
C GLN A 108 6.64 4.87 -46.32
N LYS A 109 7.13 3.86 -45.59
CA LYS A 109 6.61 2.49 -45.62
C LYS A 109 6.14 2.11 -44.22
N ILE A 110 4.85 2.28 -43.97
CA ILE A 110 4.27 1.83 -42.71
C ILE A 110 4.19 0.30 -42.73
N LYS A 111 4.96 -0.34 -41.83
CA LYS A 111 4.80 -1.77 -41.57
C LYS A 111 3.51 -1.97 -40.79
N LYS A 112 2.53 -2.63 -41.43
CA LYS A 112 1.27 -3.01 -40.78
C LYS A 112 1.56 -3.96 -39.61
N GLN A 113 1.00 -3.64 -38.46
CA GLN A 113 1.10 -4.42 -37.23
C GLN A 113 -0.26 -5.04 -36.93
N TYR A 114 -0.28 -6.30 -36.53
CA TYR A 114 -1.52 -7.04 -36.30
C TYR A 114 -1.70 -7.31 -34.80
N ALA A 115 -2.94 -7.16 -34.34
CA ALA A 115 -3.38 -7.59 -33.02
C ALA A 115 -4.58 -8.52 -33.19
N SER A 116 -4.66 -9.58 -32.37
CA SER A 116 -5.80 -10.48 -32.43
C SER A 116 -7.04 -9.85 -31.78
N THR A 117 -8.23 -10.31 -32.16
CA THR A 117 -9.48 -9.89 -31.48
C THR A 117 -9.50 -10.34 -30.02
N GLU A 118 -8.84 -11.46 -29.70
CA GLU A 118 -8.68 -11.93 -28.33
C GLU A 118 -7.89 -10.92 -27.49
N ASP A 119 -6.76 -10.42 -28.02
CA ASP A 119 -5.95 -9.41 -27.35
C ASP A 119 -6.73 -8.10 -27.12
N ALA A 120 -7.51 -7.68 -28.11
CA ALA A 120 -8.36 -6.49 -27.99
C ALA A 120 -9.41 -6.64 -26.88
N ARG A 121 -10.07 -7.80 -26.77
CA ARG A 121 -11.04 -8.07 -25.69
C ARG A 121 -10.35 -8.13 -24.33
N LYS A 122 -9.22 -8.83 -24.24
CA LYS A 122 -8.43 -8.93 -23.01
C LYS A 122 -7.99 -7.54 -22.54
N CYS A 123 -7.51 -6.70 -23.45
CA CYS A 123 -7.16 -5.32 -23.18
C CYS A 123 -8.34 -4.52 -22.66
N HIS A 124 -9.48 -4.55 -23.37
CA HIS A 124 -10.68 -3.82 -22.97
C HIS A 124 -11.15 -4.20 -21.56
N ASN A 125 -11.20 -5.51 -21.26
CA ASN A 125 -11.56 -6.00 -19.93
C ASN A 125 -10.56 -5.56 -18.86
N ASN A 126 -9.26 -5.64 -19.15
CA ASN A 126 -8.23 -5.23 -18.20
C ASN A 126 -8.29 -3.73 -17.93
N LEU A 127 -8.53 -2.89 -18.94
CA LEU A 127 -8.71 -1.45 -18.74
C LEU A 127 -9.93 -1.17 -17.85
N ILE A 128 -11.05 -1.86 -18.06
CA ILE A 128 -12.26 -1.69 -17.23
C ILE A 128 -11.98 -2.05 -15.76
N LEU A 129 -11.22 -3.11 -15.52
CA LEU A 129 -10.93 -3.59 -14.18
C LEU A 129 -9.89 -2.76 -13.44
N THR A 130 -8.99 -2.09 -14.17
CA THR A 130 -7.81 -1.45 -13.57
C THR A 130 -7.84 0.06 -13.61
N CYS A 131 -8.42 0.70 -14.63
CA CYS A 131 -8.46 2.16 -14.75
C CYS A 131 -9.62 2.75 -13.96
N GLU A 132 -9.35 3.87 -13.26
CA GLU A 132 -10.39 4.60 -12.52
C GLU A 132 -11.03 5.69 -13.39
N ASN A 133 -10.26 6.28 -14.32
CA ASN A 133 -10.78 7.28 -15.24
C ASN A 133 -11.53 6.65 -16.43
N VAL A 134 -12.85 6.88 -16.49
CA VAL A 134 -13.74 6.43 -17.57
C VAL A 134 -13.37 7.04 -18.93
N GLU A 135 -12.81 8.24 -18.96
CA GLU A 135 -12.40 8.91 -20.20
C GLU A 135 -11.35 8.11 -20.98
N ILE A 136 -10.52 7.33 -20.28
CA ILE A 136 -9.53 6.44 -20.92
C ILE A 136 -10.24 5.36 -21.73
N LEU A 137 -11.31 4.77 -21.19
CA LEU A 137 -12.10 3.74 -21.88
C LEU A 137 -12.88 4.33 -23.05
N GLU A 138 -13.44 5.52 -22.88
CA GLU A 138 -14.16 6.22 -23.95
C GLU A 138 -13.22 6.60 -25.09
N MET A 139 -12.06 7.15 -24.78
CA MET A 139 -11.05 7.51 -25.77
C MET A 139 -10.47 6.28 -26.47
N PHE A 140 -10.23 5.18 -25.73
CA PHE A 140 -9.84 3.90 -26.33
C PHE A 140 -10.90 3.41 -27.32
N SER A 141 -12.18 3.42 -26.91
CA SER A 141 -13.29 3.00 -27.77
C SER A 141 -13.44 3.90 -28.99
N LEU A 142 -13.26 5.22 -28.82
CA LEU A 142 -13.33 6.20 -29.90
C LEU A 142 -12.22 5.98 -30.94
N ILE A 143 -11.00 5.66 -30.51
CA ILE A 143 -9.87 5.36 -31.41
C ILE A 143 -10.11 4.04 -32.16
N MET A 144 -10.64 3.02 -31.47
CA MET A 144 -10.81 1.68 -32.05
C MET A 144 -12.03 1.57 -32.97
N PHE A 145 -13.15 2.21 -32.62
CA PHE A 145 -14.43 2.05 -33.32
C PHE A 145 -14.91 3.32 -34.03
N GLY A 146 -14.28 4.46 -33.79
CA GLY A 146 -14.73 5.75 -34.29
C GLY A 146 -15.87 6.36 -33.45
N PRO A 147 -16.34 7.56 -33.84
CA PRO A 147 -17.43 8.24 -33.13
C PRO A 147 -18.75 7.48 -33.26
N LYS A 148 -19.55 7.48 -32.19
CA LYS A 148 -20.90 6.88 -32.20
C LYS A 148 -21.86 7.59 -33.14
N ASP A 149 -21.71 8.91 -33.28
CA ASP A 149 -22.51 9.73 -34.19
C ASP A 149 -21.77 9.87 -35.52
N GLN A 150 -22.43 9.49 -36.61
CA GLN A 150 -21.90 9.59 -37.97
C GLN A 150 -21.72 11.05 -38.42
N ASN A 151 -22.40 11.99 -37.77
CA ASN A 151 -22.30 13.43 -38.05
C ASN A 151 -21.23 14.15 -37.20
N ALA A 152 -20.56 13.44 -36.29
CA ALA A 152 -19.54 14.04 -35.45
C ALA A 152 -18.33 14.49 -36.28
N GLN A 153 -17.79 15.65 -35.92
CA GLN A 153 -16.58 16.18 -36.54
C GLN A 153 -15.43 15.16 -36.39
N LYS A 154 -14.83 14.77 -37.52
CA LYS A 154 -13.80 13.74 -37.55
C LYS A 154 -12.48 14.27 -37.00
N THR A 155 -12.27 14.09 -35.70
CA THR A 155 -10.98 14.39 -35.07
C THR A 155 -9.88 13.49 -35.66
N PRO A 156 -8.71 14.03 -35.99
CA PRO A 156 -7.57 13.25 -36.45
C PRO A 156 -7.17 12.19 -35.43
N ALA A 157 -6.85 10.98 -35.90
CA ALA A 157 -6.50 9.87 -35.02
C ALA A 157 -5.24 10.14 -34.18
N THR A 158 -4.32 10.97 -34.67
CA THR A 158 -3.11 11.40 -33.96
C THR A 158 -3.42 12.32 -32.78
N ASP A 159 -4.42 13.19 -32.91
CA ASP A 159 -4.86 14.06 -31.81
C ASP A 159 -5.52 13.24 -30.71
N LEU A 160 -6.39 12.29 -31.10
CA LEU A 160 -7.02 11.36 -30.17
C LEU A 160 -5.97 10.52 -29.42
N LEU A 161 -4.92 10.05 -30.11
CA LEU A 161 -3.82 9.32 -29.49
C LEU A 161 -3.04 10.19 -28.47
N ASN A 162 -2.80 11.46 -28.80
CA ASN A 162 -2.14 12.39 -27.88
C ASN A 162 -2.99 12.64 -26.63
N SER A 163 -4.30 12.89 -26.80
CA SER A 163 -5.24 13.00 -25.69
C SER A 163 -5.24 11.73 -24.84
N TYR A 164 -5.29 10.55 -25.45
CA TYR A 164 -5.23 9.28 -24.75
C TYR A 164 -3.96 9.13 -23.90
N ARG A 165 -2.79 9.44 -24.48
CA ARG A 165 -1.49 9.36 -23.77
C ARG A 165 -1.43 10.32 -22.60
N ASN A 166 -1.95 11.54 -22.73
CA ASN A 166 -1.99 12.51 -21.64
C ASN A 166 -2.94 12.07 -20.52
N LEU A 167 -4.12 11.53 -20.85
CA LEU A 167 -5.04 10.93 -19.87
C LEU A 167 -4.38 9.79 -19.09
N VAL A 168 -3.71 8.89 -19.80
CA VAL A 168 -2.95 7.77 -19.22
C VAL A 168 -1.83 8.26 -18.31
N ARG A 169 -1.08 9.28 -18.73
CA ARG A 169 0.01 9.85 -17.90
C ARG A 169 -0.52 10.43 -16.59
N LYS A 170 -1.66 11.11 -16.65
CA LYS A 170 -2.35 11.66 -15.47
C LYS A 170 -2.81 10.53 -14.54
N GLU A 171 -3.44 9.49 -15.10
CA GLU A 171 -3.90 8.30 -14.37
C GLU A 171 -2.75 7.54 -13.69
N LEU A 172 -1.59 7.45 -14.32
CA LEU A 172 -0.39 6.79 -13.77
C LEU A 172 0.45 7.67 -12.83
N GLY A 173 0.08 8.95 -12.68
CA GLY A 173 0.78 9.92 -11.83
C GLY A 173 2.08 10.46 -12.41
N PHE A 174 2.29 10.42 -13.73
CA PHE A 174 3.50 10.92 -14.40
C PHE A 174 3.51 12.44 -14.67
N GLY A 175 2.55 13.19 -14.11
CA GLY A 175 2.54 14.65 -14.12
C GLY A 175 1.67 15.28 -15.21
N THR A 176 2.06 16.48 -15.64
CA THR A 176 1.27 17.35 -16.52
C THR A 176 1.30 16.89 -17.98
N GLU A 177 0.36 17.44 -18.75
CA GLU A 177 0.22 17.22 -20.18
C GLU A 177 1.51 17.56 -20.91
N ILE A 178 1.90 16.69 -21.85
CA ILE A 178 2.99 16.98 -22.78
C ILE A 178 2.33 17.54 -24.04
N PRO A 179 2.71 18.75 -24.49
CA PRO A 179 2.31 19.24 -25.79
C PRO A 179 3.04 18.42 -26.86
N LEU A 180 2.31 17.49 -27.48
CA LEU A 180 2.83 16.66 -28.56
C LEU A 180 2.42 17.28 -29.89
N ASP A 181 3.41 17.43 -30.78
CA ASP A 181 3.17 17.87 -32.15
C ASP A 181 2.28 16.84 -32.86
N ARG A 182 1.18 17.33 -33.42
CA ARG A 182 0.17 16.52 -34.13
C ARG A 182 0.79 15.74 -35.29
N ASP A 183 1.74 16.36 -36.00
CA ASP A 183 2.34 15.79 -37.21
C ASP A 183 3.42 14.74 -36.90
N ARG A 184 3.85 14.68 -35.62
CA ARG A 184 4.90 13.77 -35.13
C ARG A 184 4.45 12.91 -33.96
N ALA A 185 3.14 12.86 -33.71
CA ALA A 185 2.54 12.11 -32.62
C ALA A 185 2.73 10.59 -32.76
N TRP A 186 2.93 10.09 -33.97
CA TRP A 186 3.02 8.65 -34.26
C TRP A 186 4.22 8.33 -35.15
N PHE A 187 4.98 7.30 -34.78
CA PHE A 187 6.20 6.91 -35.49
C PHE A 187 5.87 6.00 -36.68
N GLY A 188 5.78 6.57 -37.87
CA GLY A 188 5.85 5.82 -39.12
C GLY A 188 7.31 5.59 -39.51
N TYR A 189 7.75 4.33 -39.62
CA TYR A 189 9.07 4.02 -40.18
C TYR A 189 9.11 4.49 -41.65
N GLY A 190 9.82 5.59 -41.92
CA GLY A 190 10.39 5.87 -43.23
C GLY A 190 11.80 5.32 -43.23
N ASN A 191 12.15 4.48 -44.21
CA ASN A 191 13.56 4.36 -44.58
C ASN A 191 14.01 5.79 -44.93
N PHE A 192 14.84 6.40 -44.08
CA PHE A 192 15.63 7.55 -44.48
C PHE A 192 16.72 7.04 -45.44
N GLU A 193 16.33 6.60 -46.63
CA GLU A 193 17.28 6.54 -47.72
C GLU A 193 17.60 7.98 -48.11
N LYS A 194 18.70 8.51 -47.57
CA LYS A 194 19.54 9.36 -48.39
C LYS A 194 19.96 8.51 -49.59
N LYS A 195 19.17 8.54 -50.66
CA LYS A 195 19.72 8.38 -51.99
C LYS A 195 20.52 9.66 -52.23
N ASP A 196 21.79 9.62 -51.88
CA ASP A 196 22.78 10.49 -52.50
C ASP A 196 22.74 10.16 -53.99
N THR A 197 21.91 10.90 -54.70
CA THR A 197 21.97 11.04 -56.16
C THR A 197 22.99 12.11 -56.39
N ASN A 198 24.21 11.69 -56.71
CA ASN A 198 25.32 12.38 -57.38
C ASN A 198 26.52 11.42 -57.21
N THR A 199 26.90 10.58 -58.17
CA THR A 199 27.42 10.91 -59.51
C THR A 199 27.50 9.61 -60.32
#